data_AF-A0A3N5GMP8-F1
#
_entry.id   AF-A0A3N5GMP8-F1
#
_cell.length_a   1.000
_cell.length_b   1.000
_cell.length_c   1.000
_cell.angle_alpha   90.00
_cell.angle_beta   90.00
_cell.angle_gamma   90.00
#
_symmetry.space_group_name_H-M   'P 1'
#
loop_
_entity.id
_entity.type
_entity.pdbx_description
1 polymer ?
#
loop_
_entity_poly.entity_id
_entity_poly.type
_entity_poly.pdbx_seq_one_letter_code
_entity_poly.pdbx_strand_id
1 'polypeptide(L)'
;RFVDYNEPAAMREYALSLGVPDADIVLDYAGRRTYDTCYRARAIFGVKKAILVTQSFHLPRAVFLCNALGVDGVGVEANNRVYLKRSLLFWNLRELPATLTAFADVLTRPQPVLGDPEPIFPDAAQ
;
A
#
# COMPACT_ATOMS: atom_id res chain seq x y z
N ARG A 1 4.41 -20.67 -0.05
CA ARG A 1 3.68 -20.07 1.09
C ARG A 1 4.64 -20.03 2.26
N PHE A 2 5.20 -18.87 2.62
CA PHE A 2 5.90 -18.75 3.90
C PHE A 2 4.82 -18.60 4.97
N VAL A 3 4.85 -19.48 5.97
CA VAL A 3 3.84 -19.59 7.03
C VAL A 3 4.10 -18.55 8.14
N ASP A 4 5.24 -17.84 8.10
CA ASP A 4 5.79 -17.13 9.28
C ASP A 4 5.95 -15.60 9.14
N TYR A 5 5.30 -14.94 8.18
CA TYR A 5 5.39 -13.47 8.09
C TYR A 5 4.04 -12.83 7.78
N ASN A 6 3.26 -12.60 8.84
CA ASN A 6 2.04 -11.83 8.79
C ASN A 6 2.37 -10.33 8.96
N GLU A 7 2.80 -9.70 7.86
CA GLU A 7 3.21 -8.29 7.85
C GLU A 7 2.16 -7.35 8.46
N PRO A 8 0.86 -7.43 8.09
CA PRO A 8 -0.15 -6.56 8.68
C PRO A 8 -0.30 -6.74 10.20
N ALA A 9 -0.23 -7.97 10.72
CA ALA A 9 -0.31 -8.21 12.17
C ALA A 9 0.88 -7.61 12.92
N ALA A 10 2.10 -7.79 12.40
CA ALA A 10 3.30 -7.20 13.00
C ALA A 10 3.24 -5.66 12.99
N MET A 11 2.72 -5.06 11.92
CA MET A 11 2.50 -3.61 11.84
C MET A 11 1.46 -3.13 12.86
N ARG A 12 0.36 -3.87 13.06
CA ARG A 12 -0.64 -3.56 14.09
C ARG A 12 -0.05 -3.62 15.49
N GLU A 13 0.66 -4.69 15.83
CA GLU A 13 1.31 -4.82 17.14
C GLU A 13 2.26 -3.65 17.42
N TYR A 14 3.03 -3.25 16.41
CA TYR A 14 3.91 -2.09 16.52
C TYR A 14 3.12 -0.78 16.72
N ALA A 15 2.06 -0.53 15.93
CA ALA A 15 1.21 0.65 16.08
C ALA A 15 0.53 0.73 17.46
N LEU A 16 0.00 -0.40 17.95
CA LEU A 16 -0.58 -0.50 19.30
C LEU A 16 0.47 -0.20 20.38
N SER A 17 1.70 -0.69 20.21
CA SER A 17 2.80 -0.41 21.16
C SER A 17 3.19 1.07 21.23
N LEU A 18 2.90 1.84 20.17
CA LEU A 18 3.09 3.29 20.10
C LEU A 18 1.87 4.08 20.59
N GLY A 19 0.80 3.40 21.02
CA GLY A 19 -0.41 4.02 21.57
C GLY A 19 -1.49 4.39 20.54
N VAL A 20 -1.40 3.89 19.30
CA VAL A 20 -2.49 4.04 18.33
C VAL A 20 -3.70 3.23 18.81
N PRO A 21 -4.91 3.82 18.89
CA PRO A 21 -6.11 3.08 19.26
C PRO A 21 -6.39 1.94 18.27
N ASP A 22 -6.78 0.77 18.77
CA ASP A 22 -7.05 -0.39 17.90
C ASP A 22 -8.20 -0.13 16.90
N ALA A 23 -9.17 0.68 17.30
CA ALA A 23 -10.28 1.09 16.44
C ALA A 23 -9.85 1.92 15.22
N ASP A 24 -8.64 2.52 15.26
CA ASP A 24 -8.07 3.31 14.17
C ASP A 24 -7.17 2.45 13.25
N ILE A 25 -7.06 1.14 13.50
CA ILE A 25 -6.21 0.21 12.73
C ILE A 25 -7.06 -0.79 11.98
N VAL A 26 -6.96 -0.78 10.65
CA VAL A 26 -7.58 -1.79 9.77
C VAL A 26 -6.49 -2.52 9.00
N LEU A 27 -6.60 -3.84 8.92
CA LEU A 27 -5.59 -4.71 8.32
C LEU A 27 -6.04 -5.27 6.98
N ASP A 28 -5.22 -5.06 5.95
CA ASP A 28 -5.38 -5.71 4.65
C ASP A 28 -4.45 -6.92 4.50
N TYR A 29 -4.98 -8.12 4.70
CA TYR A 29 -4.23 -9.37 4.52
C TYR A 29 -4.12 -9.84 3.07
N ALA A 30 -4.82 -9.20 2.13
CA ALA A 30 -4.87 -9.60 0.73
C ALA A 30 -4.16 -8.61 -0.23
N GLY A 31 -3.59 -7.52 0.28
CA GLY A 31 -2.75 -6.56 -0.45
C GLY A 31 -1.34 -7.10 -0.74
N ARG A 32 -1.21 -8.08 -1.63
CA ARG A 32 0.06 -8.82 -1.85
C ARG A 32 1.11 -8.08 -2.68
N ARG A 33 0.68 -7.07 -3.42
CA ARG A 33 1.53 -6.17 -4.21
C ARG A 33 0.93 -4.78 -4.20
N THR A 34 1.75 -3.78 -4.54
CA THR A 34 1.34 -2.36 -4.48
C THR A 34 0.05 -2.06 -5.28
N TYR A 35 -0.15 -2.72 -6.43
CA TYR A 35 -1.39 -2.60 -7.20
C TYR A 35 -2.60 -3.07 -6.37
N ASP A 36 -2.50 -4.26 -5.78
CA ASP A 36 -3.57 -4.86 -4.99
C ASP A 36 -3.91 -3.97 -3.79
N THR A 37 -2.90 -3.42 -3.12
CA THR A 37 -3.09 -2.44 -2.03
C THR A 37 -3.90 -1.23 -2.49
N CYS A 38 -3.51 -0.59 -3.59
CA CYS A 38 -4.21 0.60 -4.10
C CYS A 38 -5.62 0.28 -4.60
N TYR A 39 -5.81 -0.86 -5.27
CA TYR A 39 -7.12 -1.28 -5.76
C TYR A 39 -8.07 -1.58 -4.60
N ARG A 40 -7.60 -2.37 -3.62
CA ARG A 40 -8.39 -2.80 -2.47
C ARG A 40 -8.68 -1.64 -1.52
N ALA A 41 -7.76 -0.69 -1.37
CA ALA A 41 -8.01 0.55 -0.63
C ALA A 41 -9.31 1.22 -1.09
N ARG A 42 -9.54 1.29 -2.40
CA ARG A 42 -10.77 1.83 -2.97
C ARG A 42 -11.95 0.86 -2.86
N ALA A 43 -11.78 -0.36 -3.36
CA ALA A 43 -12.87 -1.30 -3.60
C ALA A 43 -13.41 -1.97 -2.33
N ILE A 44 -12.53 -2.25 -1.36
CA ILE A 44 -12.89 -2.91 -0.10
C ILE A 44 -13.07 -1.85 0.98
N PHE A 45 -12.08 -0.99 1.18
CA PHE A 45 -12.05 -0.09 2.34
C PHE A 45 -12.71 1.28 2.10
N GLY A 46 -13.17 1.56 0.87
CA GLY A 46 -13.84 2.83 0.55
C GLY A 46 -12.93 4.07 0.58
N VAL A 47 -11.61 3.89 0.62
CA VAL A 47 -10.64 4.98 0.71
C VAL A 47 -10.66 5.82 -0.56
N LYS A 48 -10.76 7.15 -0.40
CA LYS A 48 -10.71 8.12 -1.50
C LYS A 48 -9.43 8.95 -1.50
N LYS A 49 -8.83 9.14 -0.32
CA LYS A 49 -7.62 9.92 -0.08
C LYS A 49 -6.73 9.14 0.87
N ALA A 50 -5.43 9.08 0.61
CA ALA A 50 -4.49 8.31 1.43
C ALA A 50 -3.11 8.97 1.51
N ILE A 51 -2.46 8.81 2.66
CA ILE A 51 -1.02 9.04 2.79
C ILE A 51 -0.34 7.68 2.64
N LEU A 52 0.53 7.54 1.64
CA LEU A 52 1.32 6.34 1.40
C LEU A 52 2.67 6.48 2.09
N VAL A 53 2.91 5.65 3.10
CA VAL A 53 4.18 5.64 3.83
C VAL A 53 5.01 4.43 3.41
N THR A 54 6.13 4.65 2.71
CA THR A 54 7.05 3.58 2.28
C THR A 54 8.44 4.15 1.97
N GLN A 55 9.38 3.31 1.56
CA GLN A 55 10.73 3.74 1.17
C GLN A 55 10.67 4.64 -0.08
N SER A 56 11.59 5.62 -0.18
CA SER A 56 11.64 6.59 -1.28
C SER A 56 11.63 5.97 -2.68
N PHE A 57 12.31 4.83 -2.86
CA PHE A 57 12.36 4.15 -4.15
C PHE A 57 11.03 3.47 -4.56
N HIS A 58 10.12 3.19 -3.62
CA HIS A 58 8.79 2.62 -3.92
C HIS A 58 7.71 3.69 -4.10
N LEU A 59 7.91 4.89 -3.53
CA LEU A 59 6.91 5.95 -3.53
C LEU A 59 6.39 6.34 -4.92
N PRO A 60 7.22 6.56 -5.96
CA PRO A 60 6.72 6.99 -7.26
C PRO A 60 5.70 6.02 -7.85
N ARG A 61 5.99 4.72 -7.80
CA ARG A 61 5.09 3.67 -8.31
C ARG A 61 3.83 3.54 -7.47
N ALA A 62 3.95 3.64 -6.15
CA ALA A 62 2.81 3.53 -5.25
C ALA A 62 1.82 4.69 -5.44
N VAL A 63 2.32 5.92 -5.48
CA VAL A 63 1.50 7.12 -5.73
C VAL A 63 0.85 7.06 -7.12
N PHE A 64 1.61 6.68 -8.15
CA PHE A 64 1.08 6.50 -9.51
C PHE A 64 -0.10 5.52 -9.54
N LEU A 65 0.05 4.34 -8.96
CA LEU A 65 -0.97 3.30 -8.94
C LEU A 65 -2.23 3.73 -8.19
N CYS A 66 -2.07 4.32 -7.01
CA CYS A 66 -3.21 4.76 -6.20
C CYS A 66 -4.01 5.85 -6.93
N ASN A 67 -3.32 6.86 -7.49
CA ASN A 67 -3.98 7.92 -8.26
C ASN A 67 -4.72 7.35 -9.48
N ALA A 68 -4.08 6.43 -10.22
CA ALA A 68 -4.70 5.79 -11.38
C ALA A 68 -5.92 4.91 -11.03
N LEU A 69 -5.99 4.42 -9.79
CA LEU A 69 -7.08 3.60 -9.26
C LEU A 69 -8.13 4.41 -8.48
N GLY A 70 -8.04 5.74 -8.51
CA GLY A 70 -9.04 6.63 -7.91
C GLY A 70 -8.87 6.88 -6.41
N VAL A 71 -7.66 6.65 -5.89
CA VAL A 71 -7.24 7.05 -4.53
C VAL A 71 -6.26 8.21 -4.66
N ASP A 72 -6.67 9.40 -4.24
CA ASP A 72 -5.81 10.59 -4.21
C ASP A 72 -4.71 10.41 -3.14
N GLY A 73 -3.53 10.04 -3.61
CA GLY A 73 -2.42 9.56 -2.81
C GLY A 73 -1.30 10.58 -2.66
N VAL A 74 -0.90 10.85 -1.41
CA VAL A 74 0.29 11.64 -1.08
C VAL A 74 1.37 10.72 -0.51
N GLY A 75 2.57 10.76 -1.07
CA GLY A 75 3.70 9.94 -0.63
C GLY A 75 4.49 10.58 0.53
N VAL A 76 4.82 9.79 1.55
CA VAL A 76 5.72 10.17 2.66
C VAL A 76 6.80 9.12 2.82
N GLU A 77 8.06 9.55 2.83
CA GLU A 77 9.19 8.63 2.98
C GLU A 77 9.32 8.14 4.42
N ALA A 78 9.36 6.82 4.57
CA ALA A 78 9.75 6.16 5.82
C ALA A 78 11.29 6.19 5.97
N ASN A 79 11.85 7.34 6.38
CA ASN A 79 13.30 7.55 6.46
C ASN A 79 13.90 7.16 7.83
N ASN A 80 13.66 5.93 8.28
CA ASN A 80 14.16 5.46 9.58
C ASN A 80 15.47 4.66 9.47
N ARG A 81 16.09 4.54 8.28
CA ARG A 81 17.29 3.73 8.07
C ARG A 81 18.25 4.33 7.04
N VAL A 82 19.54 4.28 7.37
CA VAL A 82 20.61 4.50 6.40
C VAL A 82 20.83 3.20 5.63
N TYR A 83 20.49 3.22 4.34
CA TYR A 83 20.73 2.08 3.46
C TYR A 83 22.14 2.15 2.84
N LEU A 84 22.79 1.00 2.69
CA LEU A 84 24.05 0.92 1.92
C LEU A 84 23.78 1.34 0.47
N LYS A 85 24.70 2.13 -0.12
CA LYS A 85 24.57 2.65 -1.50
C LYS A 85 24.31 1.54 -2.53
N ARG A 86 24.96 0.38 -2.38
CA ARG A 86 24.77 -0.78 -3.26
C ARG A 86 23.35 -1.35 -3.15
N SER A 87 22.78 -1.40 -1.95
CA SER A 87 21.41 -1.86 -1.73
C SER A 87 20.42 -0.89 -2.36
N LEU A 88 20.59 0.42 -2.13
CA LEU A 88 19.75 1.44 -2.77
C LEU A 88 19.77 1.31 -4.30
N LEU A 89 20.96 1.16 -4.90
CA LEU A 89 21.08 1.00 -6.35
C LEU A 89 20.33 -0.24 -6.85
N PHE A 90 20.51 -1.39 -6.18
CA PHE A 90 19.81 -2.62 -6.53
C PHE A 90 18.28 -2.48 -6.45
N TRP A 91 17.76 -1.88 -5.37
CA TRP A 91 16.32 -1.67 -5.21
C TRP A 91 15.77 -0.72 -6.26
N ASN A 92 16.45 0.38 -6.57
CA ASN A 92 16.05 1.30 -7.65
C ASN A 92 16.04 0.61 -9.03
N LEU A 93 17.02 -0.24 -9.33
CA LEU A 93 17.03 -1.01 -10.57
C LEU A 93 15.85 -1.98 -10.65
N ARG A 94 15.50 -2.64 -9.54
CA ARG A 94 14.33 -3.52 -9.46
C ARG A 94 13.01 -2.77 -9.68
N GLU A 95 12.96 -1.48 -9.39
CA GLU A 95 11.75 -0.68 -9.58
C GLU A 95 11.42 -0.39 -11.04
N LEU A 96 12.40 -0.46 -11.96
CA LEU A 96 12.15 -0.25 -13.39
C LEU A 96 11.13 -1.26 -13.97
N PRO A 97 11.34 -2.59 -13.88
CA PRO A 97 10.36 -3.55 -14.38
C PRO A 97 9.05 -3.52 -13.59
N ALA A 98 9.10 -3.24 -12.28
CA ALA A 98 7.90 -3.10 -11.47
C ALA A 98 7.04 -1.89 -11.91
N THR A 99 7.68 -0.80 -12.31
CA THR A 99 7.02 0.40 -12.82
C THR A 99 6.38 0.14 -14.18
N LEU A 100 7.07 -0.55 -15.08
CA LEU A 100 6.47 -0.97 -16.37
C LEU A 100 5.25 -1.87 -16.17
N THR A 101 5.33 -2.80 -15.22
CA THR A 101 4.19 -3.66 -14.86
C THR A 101 3.04 -2.83 -14.30
N ALA A 102 3.32 -1.82 -13.47
CA ALA A 102 2.30 -0.91 -12.95
C ALA A 102 1.57 -0.15 -14.06
N PHE A 103 2.26 0.30 -15.11
CA PHE A 103 1.61 0.89 -16.28
C PHE A 103 0.68 -0.12 -16.99
N ALA A 104 1.14 -1.35 -17.20
CA ALA A 104 0.31 -2.40 -17.79
C ALA A 104 -0.92 -2.73 -16.91
N ASP A 105 -0.76 -2.77 -15.59
CA ASP A 105 -1.85 -2.99 -14.64
C ASP A 105 -2.91 -1.89 -14.70
N VAL A 106 -2.52 -0.63 -14.89
CA VAL A 106 -3.46 0.49 -15.03
C VAL A 106 -4.30 0.35 -16.30
N LEU A 107 -3.71 -0.17 -17.38
CA LEU A 107 -4.39 -0.39 -18.65
C LEU A 107 -5.32 -1.62 -18.61
N THR A 108 -4.84 -2.72 -18.02
CA THR A 108 -5.55 -4.01 -18.03
C THR A 108 -6.50 -4.21 -16.85
N ARG A 109 -6.27 -3.48 -15.76
CA ARG A 109 -7.04 -3.50 -14.51
C ARG A 109 -7.36 -4.91 -13.99
N PRO A 110 -6.34 -5.78 -13.79
CA PRO A 110 -6.57 -7.13 -13.31
C PRO A 110 -7.24 -7.10 -11.94
N GLN A 111 -8.26 -7.94 -11.74
CA GLN A 111 -8.91 -7.99 -10.43
C GLN A 111 -8.00 -8.70 -9.41
N PRO A 112 -7.66 -8.06 -8.27
CA PRO A 112 -6.94 -8.72 -7.19
C PRO A 112 -7.89 -9.66 -6.44
N VAL A 113 -7.38 -10.36 -5.42
CA VAL A 113 -8.26 -11.08 -4.49
C VAL A 113 -9.12 -10.06 -3.75
N LEU A 114 -10.44 -10.18 -3.91
CA LEU A 114 -11.44 -9.36 -3.25
C LEU A 114 -12.11 -10.15 -2.13
N GLY A 115 -12.73 -9.42 -1.20
CA GLY A 115 -13.67 -9.92 -0.21
C GLY A 115 -14.93 -9.07 -0.27
N ASP A 116 -15.75 -9.13 0.78
CA ASP A 116 -16.87 -8.21 0.92
C ASP A 116 -16.35 -6.77 1.17
N PRO A 117 -17.07 -5.73 0.70
CA PRO A 117 -16.72 -4.36 1.05
C PRO A 117 -16.77 -4.13 2.56
N GLU A 118 -15.72 -3.50 3.10
CA GLU A 118 -15.53 -3.15 4.51
C GLU A 118 -15.15 -1.65 4.61
N PRO A 119 -16.06 -0.70 4.31
CA PRO A 119 -15.74 0.73 4.37
C PRO A 119 -15.29 1.15 5.77
N ILE A 120 -14.12 1.79 5.86
CA ILE A 120 -13.49 2.16 7.14
C ILE A 120 -13.93 3.52 7.67
N PHE A 121 -14.64 4.28 6.84
CA PHE A 121 -15.31 5.52 7.24
C PHE A 121 -16.81 5.32 7.05
N PRO A 122 -17.67 5.74 8.00
CA PRO A 122 -19.09 5.85 7.72
C PRO A 122 -19.26 6.74 6.51
N ASP A 123 -20.21 6.41 5.63
CA ASP A 123 -20.57 7.27 4.51
C ASP A 123 -20.80 8.67 5.08
N ALA A 124 -19.89 9.59 4.74
CA ALA A 124 -20.20 11.00 4.87
C ALA A 124 -21.48 11.17 4.07
N ALA A 125 -22.59 11.44 4.76
CA ALA A 125 -23.85 11.75 4.12
C ALA A 125 -23.55 12.74 2.99
N GLN A 126 -24.00 12.34 1.79
CA GLN A 126 -23.80 12.90 0.46
C GLN A 126 -23.53 14.40 0.39
#